data_AF-A0A3G3GRB2-F1
#
_entry.id   AF-A0A3G3GRB2-F1
#
_cell.length_a   1.000
_cell.length_b   1.000
_cell.length_c   1.000
_cell.angle_alpha   90.00
_cell.angle_beta   90.00
_cell.angle_gamma   90.00
#
_symmetry.space_group_name_H-M   'P 1'
#
loop_
_entity.id
_entity.type
_entity.pdbx_description
1 polymer ?
#
loop_
_entity_poly.entity_id
_entity_poly.type
_entity_poly.pdbx_seq_one_letter_code
_entity_poly.pdbx_strand_id
1 'polypeptide(L)' 'MGAIELRKAIQEKTALLPEHLLREVFDFVEFLNQKQEQYMIDVHNNLLVAGQSEMTHVEEEFLNYKELYPNE' A
#
# COMPACT_ATOMS: atom_id res chain seq x y z
N MET A 1 -11.65 -11.44 -9.97
CA MET A 1 -11.77 -12.81 -9.46
C MET A 1 -11.92 -12.73 -7.96
N GLY A 2 -12.99 -13.30 -7.42
CA GLY A 2 -13.19 -13.34 -5.96
C GLY A 2 -12.22 -14.32 -5.30
N ALA A 3 -11.91 -14.12 -4.01
CA ALA A 3 -11.02 -15.02 -3.25
C ALA A 3 -11.44 -16.50 -3.32
N ILE A 4 -12.75 -16.76 -3.42
CA ILE A 4 -13.33 -18.11 -3.56
C ILE A 4 -12.98 -18.75 -4.91
N GLU A 5 -12.98 -17.97 -6.00
CA GLU A 5 -12.66 -18.47 -7.35
C GLU A 5 -11.17 -18.78 -7.47
N LEU A 6 -10.32 -17.94 -6.90
CA LEU A 6 -8.87 -18.15 -6.86
C LEU A 6 -8.53 -19.42 -6.06
N ARG A 7 -9.20 -19.63 -4.92
CA ARG A 7 -8.98 -20.81 -4.08
C ARG A 7 -9.36 -22.10 -4.80
N LYS A 8 -10.49 -22.11 -5.52
CA LYS A 8 -10.90 -23.25 -6.36
C LYS A 8 -9.91 -23.51 -7.49
N ALA A 9 -9.46 -22.46 -8.18
CA ALA A 9 -8.48 -22.59 -9.25
C ALA A 9 -7.14 -23.16 -8.76
N ILE A 10 -6.69 -22.74 -7.57
CA ILE A 10 -5.50 -23.32 -6.92
C ILE A 10 -5.76 -24.80 -6.65
N GLN A 11 -6.84 -25.16 -5.92
CA GLN A 11 -7.16 -26.56 -5.60
C GLN A 11 -7.23 -27.46 -6.84
N GLU A 12 -7.82 -26.99 -7.95
CA GLU A 12 -7.89 -27.75 -9.20
C GLU A 12 -6.52 -27.96 -9.84
N LYS A 13 -5.65 -26.94 -9.83
CA LYS A 13 -4.31 -26.99 -10.42
C LYS A 13 -3.30 -27.75 -9.56
N THR A 14 -3.53 -27.80 -8.25
CA THR A 14 -2.67 -28.47 -7.28
C THR A 14 -3.31 -29.71 -6.67
N ALA A 15 -4.36 -30.27 -7.30
CA ALA A 15 -5.11 -31.43 -6.80
C ALA A 15 -4.26 -32.70 -6.61
N LEU A 16 -3.13 -32.79 -7.33
CA LEU A 16 -2.17 -33.90 -7.24
C LEU A 16 -1.16 -33.73 -6.11
N LEU A 17 -1.10 -32.54 -5.49
CA LEU A 17 -0.19 -32.29 -4.39
C LEU A 17 -0.72 -32.91 -3.09
N PRO A 18 0.16 -33.50 -2.27
CA PRO A 18 -0.13 -33.81 -0.89
C PRO A 18 -0.71 -32.60 -0.14
N GLU A 19 -1.62 -32.84 0.80
CA GLU A 19 -2.32 -31.79 1.57
C GLU A 19 -1.37 -30.78 2.24
N HIS A 20 -0.20 -31.22 2.69
CA HIS A 20 0.78 -30.33 3.32
C HIS A 20 1.38 -29.32 2.33
N LEU A 21 1.66 -29.71 1.09
CA LEU A 21 2.15 -28.80 0.05
C LEU A 21 1.04 -27.88 -0.45
N LEU A 22 -0.20 -28.38 -0.50
CA LEU A 22 -1.37 -27.56 -0.82
C LEU A 22 -1.55 -26.44 0.22
N ARG A 23 -1.36 -26.76 1.51
CA ARG A 23 -1.40 -25.77 2.59
C ARG A 23 -0.29 -24.73 2.43
N GLU A 24 0.93 -25.15 2.12
CA GLU A 24 2.04 -24.23 1.89
C GLU A 24 1.79 -23.25 0.72
N VAL A 25 1.15 -23.72 -0.37
CA VAL A 25 0.74 -22.84 -1.47
C VAL A 25 -0.29 -21.81 -1.00
N PHE A 26 -1.26 -22.20 -0.18
CA PHE A 26 -2.23 -21.25 0.37
C PHE A 26 -1.60 -20.23 1.31
N ASP A 27 -0.71 -20.69 2.20
CA ASP A 27 0.02 -19.83 3.13
C ASP A 27 0.87 -18.81 2.37
N PHE A 28 1.50 -19.23 1.26
CA PHE A 28 2.27 -18.34 0.39
C PHE A 28 1.39 -17.30 -0.33
N VAL A 29 0.22 -17.70 -0.83
CA VAL A 29 -0.74 -16.76 -1.46
C VAL A 29 -1.24 -15.75 -0.44
N GLU A 30 -1.53 -16.17 0.79
CA GLU A 30 -1.94 -15.28 1.87
C GLU A 30 -0.83 -14.29 2.24
N PHE A 31 0.41 -14.77 2.34
CA PHE A 31 1.59 -13.92 2.54
C PHE A 31 1.73 -12.84 1.47
N LEU A 32 1.55 -13.18 0.19
CA LEU A 32 1.62 -12.21 -0.91
C LEU A 32 0.53 -11.14 -0.80
N ASN A 33 -0.70 -11.52 -0.44
CA ASN A 33 -1.80 -10.58 -0.25
C ASN A 33 -1.50 -9.60 0.89
N GLN A 34 -1.02 -10.11 2.04
CA GLN A 34 -0.63 -9.27 3.18
C GLN A 34 0.50 -8.30 2.81
N LYS A 35 1.50 -8.76 2.03
CA LYS A 35 2.59 -7.89 1.56
C LYS A 35 2.11 -6.80 0.61
N GLN A 36 1.14 -7.10 -0.25
CA GLN A 36 0.55 -6.10 -1.14
C GLN A 36 -0.21 -5.04 -0.35
N GLU A 37 -1.00 -5.43 0.65
CA GLU A 37 -1.71 -4.48 1.53
C GLU A 37 -0.74 -3.59 2.29
N GLN A 38 0.32 -4.17 2.87
CA GLN A 38 1.36 -3.41 3.56
C GLN A 38 2.05 -2.41 2.64
N TYR A 39 2.39 -2.82 1.41
CA TYR A 39 3.00 -1.92 0.43
C TYR A 39 2.10 -0.73 0.09
N MET A 40 0.79 -0.95 -0.06
CA MET A 40 -0.16 0.13 -0.33
C MET A 40 -0.27 1.09 0.85
N ILE A 41 -0.25 0.58 2.08
CA ILE A 41 -0.22 1.39 3.31
C ILE A 41 1.07 2.22 3.37
N ASP A 42 2.23 1.62 3.09
CA ASP A 42 3.52 2.29 3.13
C ASP A 42 3.61 3.41 2.08
N VAL A 43 3.13 3.16 0.86
CA VAL A 43 3.04 4.18 -0.20
C VAL A 43 2.12 5.32 0.21
N HIS A 44 0.95 5.02 0.78
CA HIS A 44 0.01 6.05 1.24
C HIS A 44 0.62 6.94 2.34
N ASN A 45 1.30 6.32 3.31
CA ASN A 45 1.97 7.05 4.38
C ASN A 45 3.11 7.92 3.84
N ASN A 46 3.92 7.41 2.91
CA ASN A 46 5.00 8.17 2.29
C ASN A 46 4.47 9.39 1.50
N LEU A 47 3.37 9.23 0.78
CA LEU A 47 2.71 10.33 0.07
C LEU A 47 2.15 11.38 1.02
N LEU A 48 1.55 10.97 2.15
CA LEU A 48 1.07 11.89 3.18
C LEU A 48 2.21 12.70 3.79
N VAL A 49 3.31 12.04 4.15
CA VAL A 49 4.50 12.70 4.73
C VAL A 49 5.13 13.67 3.72
N ALA A 50 5.25 13.28 2.45
CA ALA A 50 5.75 14.16 1.40
C ALA A 50 4.87 15.39 1.21
N GLY A 51 3.54 15.21 1.13
CA GLY A 51 2.61 16.32 1.01
C GLY A 51 2.61 17.27 2.22
N GLN A 52 2.75 16.73 3.44
CA GLN A 52 2.92 17.55 4.64
C GLN A 52 4.20 18.36 4.60
N SER A 53 5.32 17.77 4.18
CA SER A 53 6.60 18.48 4.06
C SER A 53 6.55 19.62 3.04
N GLU A 54 5.90 19.42 1.90
CA GLU A 54 5.70 20.48 0.90
C GLU A 54 4.80 21.60 1.43
N MET A 55 3.72 21.23 2.13
CA MET A 55 2.79 22.21 2.70
C MET A 55 3.45 23.06 3.79
N THR A 56 4.25 22.45 4.67
CA THR A 56 5.05 23.16 5.67
C THR A 56 6.05 24.12 5.02
N HIS A 57 6.71 23.70 3.94
CA HIS A 57 7.65 24.57 3.22
C HIS A 57 6.97 25.81 2.64
N VAL A 58 5.78 25.65 2.04
CA VAL A 58 4.98 26.77 1.57
C VAL A 58 4.55 27.66 2.74
N GLU A 59 4.07 27.10 3.84
CA GLU A 59 3.70 27.88 5.03
C GLU A 59 4.86 28.74 5.56
N GLU A 60 6.09 28.21 5.54
CA GLU A 60 7.31 28.94 5.91
C GLU A 60 7.63 30.09 4.94
N GLU A 61 7.50 29.88 3.62
CA GLU A 61 7.71 30.94 2.61
C GLU A 61 6.70 32.08 2.76
N PHE A 62 5.46 31.78 3.18
CA PHE A 62 4.39 32.76 3.31
C PHE A 62 4.27 33.36 4.71
N LEU A 63 5.04 32.90 5.70
CA LEU A 63 4.91 33.28 7.11
C LEU A 63 5.02 34.81 7.32
N ASN A 64 5.86 35.47 6.52
CA ASN A 64 6.09 36.93 6.58
C ASN A 64 5.67 37.65 5.29
N TYR A 65 4.85 37.03 4.43
CA TYR A 65 4.53 37.58 3.10
C TYR A 65 3.96 39.01 3.19
N LYS A 66 3.01 39.24 4.10
CA LYS A 66 2.39 40.56 4.33
C LYS A 66 3.36 41.61 4.89
N GLU A 67 4.41 41.19 5.59
CA GLU A 67 5.43 42.10 6.12
C GLU A 67 6.46 42.45 5.03
N LEU A 68 6.80 41.50 4.17
CA LEU A 68 7.78 41.66 3.10
C LEU A 68 7.20 42.38 1.86
N TYR A 69 5.90 42.23 1.62
CA TYR A 69 5.18 42.82 0.48
C TYR A 69 3.92 43.56 0.94
N PRO A 70 4.04 44.70 1.63
CA PRO A 70 2.90 45.40 2.25
C PRO A 70 1.97 46.14 1.27
N ASN A 71 2.34 46.22 -0.02
CA ASN A 71 1.63 47.00 -1.05
C ASN A 71 1.07 46.15 -2.19
N GLU A 72 1.13 44.82 -2.11
CA GLU A 72 0.29 43.93 -2.92
C GLU A 72 -1.09 43.76 -2.29
#